data_AF-A0A096B7J7-F1
#
_entry.id   AF-A0A096B7J7-F1
#
_cell.length_a   1.000
_cell.length_b   1.000
_cell.length_c   1.000
_cell.angle_alpha   90.00
_cell.angle_beta   90.00
_cell.angle_gamma   90.00
#
_symmetry.space_group_name_H-M   'P 1'
#
loop_
_entity.id
_entity.type
_entity.pdbx_description
1 polymer ?
#
loop_
_entity_poly.entity_id
_entity_poly.type
_entity_poly.pdbx_seq_one_letter_code
_entity_poly.pdbx_strand_id
1 'polypeptide(L)'
;MGIQYWKQDGIPVAELTGPEKRIVDAPSALELAMTARHEAGASALLVDKAAVAEDFFILSTGLAGEILEKFIQYRIKMAVYGDFSCYTSKPLRDFIYESNHGSDFFFVPEREEALRLLLRTAGRE
;
A
#
# COMPACT_ATOMS: atom_id res chain seq x y z
N MET A 1 2.94 16.43 -1.91
CA MET A 1 3.27 15.95 -0.55
C MET A 1 4.10 14.68 -0.72
N GLY A 2 4.91 14.31 0.27
CA GLY A 2 5.96 13.28 0.12
C GLY A 2 5.80 12.13 1.12
N ILE A 3 6.90 11.43 1.39
CA ILE A 3 6.96 10.37 2.39
C ILE A 3 7.26 10.95 3.77
N GLN A 4 6.56 10.46 4.79
CA GLN A 4 6.78 10.80 6.20
C GLN A 4 6.98 9.53 7.02
N TYR A 5 7.81 9.59 8.05
CA TYR A 5 8.10 8.44 8.91
C TYR A 5 7.68 8.72 10.34
N TRP A 6 7.00 7.76 10.95
CA TRP A 6 6.53 7.86 12.32
C TRP A 6 6.34 6.47 12.93
N LYS A 7 6.02 6.41 14.22
CA LYS A 7 5.82 5.15 14.94
C LYS A 7 4.48 5.13 15.65
N GLN A 8 3.78 4.00 15.60
CA GLN A 8 2.62 3.72 16.43
C GLN A 8 2.88 2.48 17.25
N ASP A 9 2.81 2.60 18.58
CA ASP A 9 3.03 1.47 19.50
C ASP A 9 4.35 0.71 19.22
N GLY A 10 5.39 1.46 18.81
CA GLY A 10 6.71 0.91 18.45
C GLY A 10 6.85 0.44 17.01
N ILE A 11 5.76 0.31 16.25
CA ILE A 11 5.74 -0.12 14.85
C ILE A 11 6.10 1.07 13.95
N PRO A 12 7.21 1.02 13.18
CA PRO A 12 7.56 2.06 12.24
C PRO A 12 6.66 2.03 11.00
N VAL A 13 6.09 3.18 10.68
CA VAL A 13 5.19 3.39 9.54
C VAL A 13 5.81 4.45 8.62
N ALA A 14 5.82 4.14 7.33
CA ALA A 14 6.11 5.11 6.29
C ALA A 14 4.81 5.49 5.60
N GLU A 15 4.46 6.77 5.65
CA GLU A 15 3.24 7.29 5.08
C GLU A 15 3.54 8.14 3.85
N LEU A 16 2.99 7.72 2.71
CA LEU A 16 3.08 8.42 1.44
C LEU A 16 1.78 9.20 1.20
N THR A 17 1.88 10.52 1.07
CA THR A 17 0.73 11.42 0.93
C THR A 17 0.84 12.29 -0.31
N GLY A 18 -0.28 12.73 -0.86
CA GLY A 18 -0.33 13.76 -1.90
C GLY A 18 -0.39 13.22 -3.33
N PRO A 19 -0.55 14.12 -4.33
CA PRO A 19 -0.97 13.74 -5.68
C PRO A 19 0.16 13.26 -6.60
N GLU A 20 1.42 13.33 -6.14
CA GLU A 20 2.55 12.88 -6.96
C GLU A 20 2.58 11.36 -7.02
N LYS A 21 2.47 10.81 -8.23
CA LYS A 21 2.55 9.37 -8.45
C LYS A 21 3.98 8.90 -8.18
N ARG A 22 4.15 8.02 -7.20
CA ARG A 22 5.44 7.43 -6.81
C ARG A 22 5.46 5.91 -6.94
N ILE A 23 4.29 5.29 -6.87
CA ILE A 23 4.10 3.86 -7.17
C ILE A 23 3.56 3.80 -8.60
N VAL A 24 4.47 3.82 -9.57
CA VAL A 24 4.13 3.85 -11.01
C VAL A 24 4.49 2.55 -11.73
N ASP A 25 5.48 1.83 -11.21
CA ASP A 25 5.94 0.54 -11.69
C ASP A 25 6.51 -0.29 -10.52
N ALA A 26 6.85 -1.55 -10.76
CA ALA A 26 7.41 -2.40 -9.72
C ALA A 26 8.79 -1.95 -9.20
N PRO A 27 9.73 -1.45 -10.03
CA PRO A 27 10.98 -0.86 -9.55
C PRO A 27 10.79 0.31 -8.58
N SER A 28 9.96 1.31 -8.94
CA SER A 28 9.68 2.49 -8.12
C SER A 28 8.99 2.14 -6.81
N ALA A 29 8.02 1.22 -6.86
CA ALA A 29 7.35 0.71 -5.66
C ALA A 29 8.34 0.04 -4.69
N LEU A 30 9.23 -0.80 -5.23
CA LEU A 30 10.24 -1.51 -4.44
C LEU A 30 11.27 -0.53 -3.86
N GLU A 31 11.76 0.42 -4.65
CA GLU A 31 12.69 1.46 -4.20
C GLU A 31 12.10 2.24 -3.03
N LEU A 32 10.83 2.67 -3.14
CA LEU A 32 10.13 3.38 -2.08
C LEU A 32 10.08 2.55 -0.79
N ALA A 33 9.73 1.26 -0.89
CA ALA A 33 9.68 0.36 0.25
C ALA A 33 11.07 0.14 0.89
N MET A 34 12.12 0.02 0.07
CA MET A 34 13.49 -0.15 0.55
C MET A 34 14.02 1.10 1.24
N THR A 35 13.75 2.29 0.70
CA THR A 35 14.10 3.56 1.32
C THR A 35 13.38 3.70 2.67
N ALA A 36 12.09 3.41 2.74
CA ALA A 36 11.34 3.44 4.00
C ALA A 36 11.92 2.51 5.07
N ARG A 37 12.32 1.30 4.66
CA ARG A 37 12.98 0.34 5.55
C ARG A 37 14.36 0.82 5.99
N HIS A 38 15.14 1.39 5.07
CA HIS A 38 16.49 1.87 5.37
C HIS A 38 16.47 3.10 6.30
N GLU A 39 15.61 4.07 6.02
CA GLU A 39 15.58 5.35 6.74
C GLU A 39 14.87 5.25 8.09
N ALA A 40 13.82 4.43 8.20
CA ALA A 40 12.96 4.39 9.38
C ALA A 40 12.76 2.99 9.99
N GLY A 41 13.32 1.93 9.38
CA GLY A 41 12.99 0.56 9.75
C GLY A 41 11.55 0.17 9.41
N ALA A 42 10.87 0.94 8.56
CA ALA A 42 9.47 0.73 8.24
C ALA A 42 9.29 -0.35 7.16
N SER A 43 8.55 -1.40 7.51
CA SER A 43 8.01 -2.38 6.56
C SER A 43 6.49 -2.22 6.36
N ALA A 44 5.90 -1.25 7.04
CA ALA A 44 4.48 -0.90 6.96
C ALA A 44 4.31 0.41 6.18
N LEU A 45 3.69 0.33 5.01
CA LEU A 45 3.44 1.46 4.12
C LEU A 45 1.98 1.88 4.19
N LEU A 46 1.72 3.12 4.61
CA LEU A 46 0.41 3.75 4.52
C LEU A 46 0.40 4.70 3.31
N VAL A 47 -0.49 4.49 2.35
CA VAL A 47 -0.37 5.12 1.04
C VAL A 47 -1.68 5.80 0.65
N ASP A 48 -1.62 7.09 0.33
CA ASP A 48 -2.70 7.78 -0.34
C ASP A 48 -2.87 7.20 -1.76
N LYS A 49 -4.10 6.81 -2.13
CA LYS A 49 -4.45 6.34 -3.48
C LYS A 49 -3.96 7.32 -4.55
N ALA A 50 -3.96 8.62 -4.26
CA ALA A 50 -3.49 9.64 -5.18
C ALA A 50 -2.03 9.44 -5.60
N ALA A 51 -1.19 8.79 -4.78
CA ALA A 51 0.22 8.52 -5.07
C ALA A 51 0.47 7.21 -5.87
N VAL A 52 -0.57 6.43 -6.16
CA VAL A 52 -0.50 5.17 -6.90
C VAL A 52 -1.00 5.36 -8.34
N ALA A 53 -0.26 4.90 -9.35
CA ALA A 53 -0.68 5.00 -10.75
C ALA A 53 -2.01 4.29 -10.99
N GLU A 54 -2.84 4.84 -11.90
CA GLU A 54 -4.15 4.27 -12.21
C GLU A 54 -4.05 2.84 -12.77
N ASP A 55 -2.97 2.57 -13.53
CA ASP A 55 -2.65 1.26 -14.10
C ASP A 55 -2.56 0.14 -13.05
N PHE A 56 -2.25 0.48 -11.79
CA PHE A 56 -2.28 -0.46 -10.67
C PHE A 56 -3.70 -1.02 -10.46
N PHE A 57 -4.71 -0.17 -10.60
CA PHE A 57 -6.11 -0.52 -10.41
C PHE A 57 -6.75 -1.13 -11.66
N ILE A 58 -5.98 -1.28 -12.75
CA ILE A 58 -6.40 -1.95 -13.98
C ILE A 58 -5.73 -3.32 -14.02
N LEU A 59 -6.36 -4.35 -13.41
CA LEU A 59 -5.71 -5.65 -13.20
C LEU A 59 -5.18 -6.33 -14.47
N SER A 60 -5.75 -6.03 -15.65
CA SER A 60 -5.26 -6.56 -16.93
C SER A 60 -3.88 -6.04 -17.34
N THR A 61 -3.37 -4.97 -16.71
CA THR A 61 -1.99 -4.50 -16.92
C THR A 61 -0.95 -5.43 -16.30
N GLY A 62 -1.35 -6.25 -15.32
CA GLY A 62 -0.45 -7.08 -14.51
C GLY A 62 0.36 -6.29 -13.47
N LEU A 63 0.27 -4.96 -13.45
CA LEU A 63 1.12 -4.10 -12.62
C LEU A 63 0.92 -4.35 -11.12
N ALA A 64 -0.34 -4.48 -10.67
CA ALA A 64 -0.62 -4.80 -9.27
C ALA A 64 0.02 -6.12 -8.84
N GLY A 65 -0.07 -7.16 -9.67
CA GLY A 65 0.54 -8.46 -9.38
C GLY A 65 2.06 -8.34 -9.19
N GLU A 66 2.74 -7.66 -10.12
CA GLU A 66 4.20 -7.49 -10.08
C GLU A 66 4.67 -6.72 -8.82
N ILE A 67 3.98 -5.64 -8.44
CA ILE A 67 4.29 -4.87 -7.24
C ILE A 67 4.06 -5.70 -5.98
N LEU A 68 2.89 -6.32 -5.87
CA LEU A 68 2.47 -7.02 -4.66
C LEU A 68 3.29 -8.30 -4.43
N GLU A 69 3.67 -9.01 -5.48
CA GLU A 69 4.58 -10.16 -5.39
C GLU A 69 5.92 -9.77 -4.77
N LYS A 70 6.51 -8.65 -5.21
CA LYS A 70 7.74 -8.12 -4.60
C LYS A 70 7.50 -7.75 -3.13
N PHE A 71 6.39 -7.08 -2.82
CA PHE A 71 6.12 -6.70 -1.43
C PHE A 71 5.98 -7.93 -0.52
N ILE A 72 5.34 -9.01 -0.98
CA ILE A 72 5.32 -10.30 -0.27
C ILE A 72 6.73 -10.84 -0.07
N GLN A 73 7.52 -10.93 -1.15
CA GLN A 73 8.89 -11.47 -1.12
C GLN A 73 9.76 -10.75 -0.08
N TYR A 74 9.63 -9.43 0.00
CA TYR A 74 10.41 -8.58 0.89
C TYR A 74 9.75 -8.33 2.24
N ARG A 75 8.62 -8.97 2.57
CA ARG A 75 7.89 -8.77 3.84
C ARG A 75 7.47 -7.32 4.06
N ILE A 76 7.00 -6.66 3.00
CA ILE A 76 6.43 -5.31 3.05
C ILE A 76 4.91 -5.45 3.12
N LYS A 77 4.29 -4.72 4.05
CA LYS A 77 2.84 -4.60 4.17
C LYS A 77 2.42 -3.22 3.71
N MET A 78 1.28 -3.13 3.05
CA MET A 78 0.79 -1.86 2.50
C MET A 78 -0.71 -1.70 2.74
N ALA A 79 -1.13 -0.51 3.13
CA ALA A 79 -2.53 -0.12 3.15
C ALA A 79 -2.71 1.15 2.31
N VAL A 80 -3.57 1.09 1.30
CA VAL A 80 -3.90 2.20 0.42
C VAL A 80 -5.24 2.77 0.85
N TYR A 81 -5.30 4.09 1.08
CA TYR A 81 -6.52 4.79 1.42
C TYR A 81 -6.98 5.75 0.32
N GLY A 82 -8.28 5.80 0.05
CA GLY A 82 -8.89 6.75 -0.88
C GLY A 82 -10.14 6.19 -1.56
N ASP A 83 -10.80 7.02 -2.37
CA ASP A 83 -12.07 6.62 -2.99
C ASP A 83 -11.86 5.60 -4.13
N PHE A 84 -12.41 4.39 -3.97
CA PHE A 84 -12.41 3.33 -4.99
C PHE A 84 -13.74 3.23 -5.74
N SER A 85 -14.74 4.07 -5.42
CA SER A 85 -16.10 3.99 -5.97
C SER A 85 -16.16 4.22 -7.49
N CYS A 86 -15.17 4.92 -8.05
CA CYS A 86 -15.04 5.13 -9.49
C CYS A 86 -14.77 3.83 -10.27
N TYR A 87 -14.28 2.79 -9.60
CA TYR A 87 -14.01 1.50 -10.23
C TYR A 87 -15.20 0.56 -10.09
N THR A 88 -15.86 0.29 -11.22
CA THR A 88 -17.06 -0.56 -11.26
C THR A 88 -16.76 -1.99 -11.71
N SER A 89 -15.51 -2.30 -12.07
CA SER A 89 -15.13 -3.62 -12.57
C SER A 89 -15.19 -4.68 -11.47
N LYS A 90 -15.84 -5.81 -11.77
CA LYS A 90 -15.93 -6.95 -10.85
C LYS A 90 -14.55 -7.49 -10.43
N PRO A 91 -13.58 -7.71 -11.35
CA PRO A 91 -12.27 -8.24 -10.98
C PRO A 91 -11.54 -7.37 -9.96
N LEU A 92 -11.57 -6.04 -10.10
CA LEU A 92 -10.91 -5.16 -9.14
C LEU A 92 -11.63 -5.18 -7.78
N ARG A 93 -12.97 -5.18 -7.78
CA ARG A 93 -13.75 -5.29 -6.55
C ARG A 93 -13.46 -6.58 -5.79
N ASP A 94 -13.41 -7.70 -6.50
CA ASP A 94 -13.10 -9.01 -5.92
C ASP A 94 -11.66 -8.99 -5.36
N PHE A 95 -10.69 -8.44 -6.12
CA PHE A 95 -9.31 -8.27 -5.67
C PHE A 95 -9.18 -7.40 -4.39
N ILE A 96 -9.86 -6.25 -4.34
CA ILE A 96 -9.88 -5.37 -3.16
C ILE A 96 -10.48 -6.09 -1.95
N TYR A 97 -11.61 -6.79 -2.17
CA TYR A 97 -12.27 -7.56 -1.12
C TYR A 97 -11.35 -8.67 -0.58
N GLU A 98 -10.78 -9.49 -1.45
CA GLU A 98 -9.84 -10.56 -1.06
C GLU A 98 -8.61 -10.00 -0.33
N SER A 99 -8.05 -8.90 -0.81
CA SER A 99 -6.92 -8.23 -0.16
C SER A 99 -7.27 -7.79 1.26
N ASN A 100 -8.42 -7.12 1.44
CA ASN A 100 -8.88 -6.64 2.74
C ASN A 100 -9.15 -7.75 3.77
N HIS A 101 -9.50 -8.95 3.29
CA HIS A 101 -9.64 -10.16 4.11
C HIS A 101 -8.31 -10.89 4.36
N GLY A 102 -7.25 -10.52 3.65
CA GLY A 102 -5.89 -11.01 3.82
C GLY A 102 -5.14 -10.36 4.99
N SER A 103 -3.81 -10.40 4.91
CA SER A 103 -2.92 -9.93 6.00
C SER A 103 -1.82 -8.95 5.56
N ASP A 104 -1.62 -8.77 4.26
CA ASP A 104 -0.47 -8.03 3.73
C ASP A 104 -0.86 -6.73 3.04
N PHE A 105 -2.02 -6.70 2.39
CA PHE A 105 -2.46 -5.56 1.59
C PHE A 105 -3.89 -5.15 1.91
N PHE A 106 -4.13 -3.86 2.05
CA PHE A 106 -5.45 -3.32 2.37
C PHE A 106 -5.77 -2.13 1.46
N PHE A 107 -7.03 -2.01 1.05
CA PHE A 107 -7.56 -0.96 0.18
C PHE A 107 -8.91 -0.51 0.74
N VAL A 108 -8.94 0.63 1.42
CA VAL A 108 -10.14 1.12 2.12
C VAL A 108 -10.34 2.62 1.90
N PRO A 109 -11.56 3.15 2.01
CA PRO A 109 -11.81 4.57 1.72
C PRO A 109 -11.13 5.52 2.71
N GLU A 110 -11.01 5.12 3.97
CA GLU A 110 -10.56 5.99 5.05
C GLU A 110 -9.14 5.69 5.51
N ARG A 111 -8.35 6.76 5.70
CA ARG A 111 -6.97 6.69 6.20
C ARG A 111 -6.87 5.96 7.54
N GLU A 112 -7.80 6.24 8.46
CA GLU A 112 -7.79 5.68 9.81
C GLU A 112 -8.06 4.17 9.80
N GLU A 113 -8.95 3.71 8.90
CA GLU A 113 -9.20 2.29 8.69
C GLU A 113 -7.99 1.58 8.07
N ALA A 114 -7.37 2.20 7.06
CA ALA A 114 -6.16 1.68 6.41
C ALA A 114 -5.03 1.49 7.44
N LEU A 115 -4.81 2.50 8.28
CA LEU A 115 -3.82 2.44 9.35
C LEU A 115 -4.13 1.33 10.36
N ARG A 116 -5.39 1.20 10.80
CA ARG A 116 -5.82 0.18 11.76
C ARG A 116 -5.54 -1.23 11.22
N LEU A 117 -5.89 -1.49 9.96
CA LEU A 117 -5.65 -2.78 9.29
C LEU A 117 -4.15 -3.05 9.14
N LEU A 118 -3.38 -2.04 8.75
CA LEU A 118 -1.93 -2.15 8.59
C LEU A 118 -1.24 -2.51 9.90
N LEU A 119 -1.56 -1.81 11.00
CA LEU A 119 -0.94 -2.05 12.31
C LEU A 119 -1.36 -3.40 12.92
N ARG A 120 -2.59 -3.85 12.65
CA ARG A 120 -3.08 -5.17 13.09
C ARG A 120 -2.15 -6.31 12.66
N THR A 121 -1.48 -6.16 11.52
CA THR A 121 -0.64 -7.21 10.94
C THR A 121 0.86 -6.90 11.01
N ALA A 122 1.26 -5.62 11.05
CA ALA A 122 2.66 -5.23 11.18
C ALA A 122 3.28 -5.51 12.56
N GLY A 123 2.49 -5.59 13.63
CA GLY A 123 2.98 -5.90 14.97
C GLY A 123 3.07 -7.39 15.33
N ARG A 124 2.85 -8.30 14.36
CA ARG A 124 2.75 -9.75 14.59
C ARG A 124 4.01 -10.55 14.24
N GLU A 125 5.15 -9.89 14.06
CA GLU A 125 6.44 -10.52 13.72
C GLU A 125 7.26 -10.91 14.96
#